data_AF-A0A9D6F2W8-F1
#
_entry.id   AF-A0A9D6F2W8-F1
#
_cell.length_a   1.000
_cell.length_b   1.000
_cell.length_c   1.000
_cell.angle_alpha   90.00
_cell.angle_beta   90.00
_cell.angle_gamma   90.00
#
_symmetry.space_group_name_H-M   'P 1'
#
loop_
_entity.id
_entity.type
_entity.pdbx_description
1 polymer ?
#
loop_
_entity_poly.entity_id
_entity_poly.type
_entity_poly.pdbx_seq_one_letter_code
_entity_poly.pdbx_strand_id
1 'polypeptide(L)'
;MAILPPRFACPKRRERSPLAVDGSDLILPLVIFVAEMCVVTIGTLRIIFVARGHRYIAPVLGFFEILIWLFAMSQIMQNLSDWNCFIAFALGFTLGNYLGILIEKRLALGMAIVRIITHRDATTLIDQLRASDFGVTCVEGIGSRGKVQIVMTVVKRKQLPEIVGLIETHHPGAFYAVDELASASEGVFPAAKKGPGILPLPISKLISFQFARSPLAAMQPGDTRGID
;
A
#
# COMPACT_ATOMS: atom_id res chain seq x y z
N MET A 1 39.02 23.15 59.30
CA MET A 1 38.50 21.77 59.40
C MET A 1 37.69 21.51 58.14
N ALA A 2 38.37 21.05 57.09
CA ALA A 2 37.81 20.89 55.75
C ALA A 2 37.12 19.53 55.64
N ILE A 3 35.85 19.53 55.25
CA ILE A 3 35.05 18.33 55.00
C ILE A 3 35.36 17.88 53.56
N LEU A 4 35.97 16.70 53.45
CA LEU A 4 36.37 16.03 52.22
C LEU A 4 35.12 15.64 51.38
N PRO A 5 35.11 15.81 50.04
CA PRO A 5 34.02 15.31 49.22
C PRO A 5 34.08 13.77 49.08
N PRO A 6 32.94 13.09 48.89
CA PRO A 6 32.90 11.64 48.73
C PRO A 6 33.56 11.23 47.40
N ARG A 7 34.51 10.29 47.47
CA ARG A 7 35.10 9.63 46.31
C ARG A 7 34.03 8.84 45.57
N PHE A 8 33.60 9.35 44.42
CA PHE A 8 32.87 8.55 43.43
C PHE A 8 33.80 7.44 42.94
N ALA A 9 33.54 6.20 43.39
CA ALA A 9 34.15 5.02 42.83
C ALA A 9 33.66 4.85 41.39
N CYS A 10 34.54 5.07 40.43
CA CYS A 10 34.31 4.76 39.02
C CYS A 10 34.21 3.22 38.87
N PRO A 11 33.07 2.66 38.45
CA PRO A 11 33.00 1.24 38.17
C PRO A 11 33.84 0.95 36.92
N LYS A 12 34.73 -0.02 37.10
CA LYS A 12 35.74 -0.51 36.15
C LYS A 12 35.16 -0.69 34.73
N ARG A 13 35.54 0.20 33.82
CA ARG A 13 35.28 0.10 32.37
C ARG A 13 35.84 -1.23 31.86
N ARG A 14 34.96 -2.17 31.54
CA ARG A 14 35.32 -3.45 30.94
C ARG A 14 35.62 -3.19 29.46
N GLU A 15 36.87 -2.85 29.18
CA GLU A 15 37.40 -2.77 27.83
C GLU A 15 37.38 -4.20 27.25
N ARG A 16 36.32 -4.54 26.51
CA ARG A 16 36.32 -5.73 25.65
C ARG A 16 36.99 -5.33 24.34
N SER A 17 38.02 -6.09 24.01
CA SER A 17 38.80 -5.99 22.78
C SER A 17 37.91 -6.02 21.53
N PRO A 18 38.29 -5.31 20.46
CA PRO A 18 37.61 -5.37 19.18
C PRO A 18 37.86 -6.75 18.53
N LEU A 19 36.83 -7.33 17.90
CA LEU A 19 36.92 -8.44 16.96
C LEU A 19 37.22 -9.84 17.52
N ALA A 20 36.34 -10.34 18.40
CA ALA A 20 36.08 -11.77 18.49
C ALA A 20 34.55 -11.96 18.53
N VAL A 21 33.97 -12.31 17.38
CA VAL A 21 32.55 -12.67 17.26
C VAL A 21 32.48 -14.18 17.38
N ASP A 22 32.26 -14.68 18.58
CA ASP A 22 31.89 -16.08 18.78
C ASP A 22 30.46 -16.27 18.26
N GLY A 23 30.16 -17.40 17.60
CA GLY A 23 28.89 -17.63 16.89
C GLY A 23 27.62 -17.51 17.76
N SER A 24 27.75 -17.50 19.08
CA SER A 24 26.70 -17.23 20.07
C SER A 24 26.40 -15.73 20.28
N ASP A 25 27.36 -14.84 20.02
CA ASP A 25 27.24 -13.38 20.21
C ASP A 25 26.59 -12.67 19.00
N LEU A 26 26.45 -13.37 17.86
CA LEU A 26 25.79 -12.84 16.66
C LEU A 26 24.27 -13.04 16.65
N ILE A 27 23.74 -13.88 17.54
CA ILE A 27 22.31 -14.19 17.61
C ILE A 27 21.51 -12.94 17.96
N LEU A 28 21.97 -12.14 18.92
CA LEU A 28 21.26 -10.96 19.38
C LEU A 28 21.22 -9.84 18.31
N PRO A 29 22.36 -9.46 17.68
CA PRO A 29 22.32 -8.56 16.52
C PRO A 29 21.44 -9.07 15.38
N LEU A 30 21.45 -10.38 15.09
CA LEU A 30 20.61 -10.97 14.03
C LEU A 30 19.11 -10.86 14.36
N VAL A 31 18.72 -11.10 15.61
CA VAL A 31 17.32 -10.95 16.06
C VAL A 31 16.89 -9.48 15.94
N ILE A 32 17.73 -8.52 16.35
CA ILE A 32 17.45 -7.09 16.20
C ILE A 32 17.28 -6.72 14.72
N PHE A 33 18.17 -7.21 13.86
CA PHE A 33 18.10 -6.97 12.42
C PHE A 33 16.78 -7.45 11.81
N VAL A 34 16.36 -8.69 12.12
CA VAL A 34 15.10 -9.26 11.61
C VAL A 34 13.89 -8.54 12.21
N ALA A 35 13.91 -8.26 13.51
CA ALA A 35 12.83 -7.55 14.19
C ALA A 35 12.61 -6.17 13.57
N GLU A 36 13.68 -5.38 13.39
CA GLU A 36 13.60 -4.04 12.81
C GLU A 36 13.17 -4.08 11.34
N MET A 37 13.67 -5.05 10.56
CA MET A 37 13.22 -5.27 9.20
C MET A 37 11.71 -5.51 9.14
N CYS A 38 11.17 -6.36 10.03
CA CYS A 38 9.74 -6.63 10.13
C CYS A 38 8.96 -5.37 10.54
N VAL A 39 9.43 -4.62 11.54
CA VAL A 39 8.78 -3.37 12.00
C VAL A 39 8.62 -2.39 10.86
N VAL A 40 9.73 -2.09 10.16
CA VAL A 40 9.70 -1.13 9.04
C VAL A 40 8.78 -1.61 7.92
N THR A 41 8.84 -2.90 7.59
CA THR A 41 7.97 -3.48 6.57
C THR A 41 6.49 -3.35 6.93
N ILE A 42 6.12 -3.63 8.19
CA ILE A 42 4.75 -3.45 8.70
C ILE A 42 4.35 -1.97 8.67
N GLY A 43 5.25 -1.06 9.04
CA GLY A 43 5.02 0.38 8.97
C GLY A 43 4.74 0.87 7.54
N THR A 44 5.48 0.36 6.55
CA THR A 44 5.21 0.64 5.13
C THR A 44 3.82 0.13 4.72
N LEU A 45 3.47 -1.11 5.10
CA LEU A 45 2.14 -1.68 4.82
C LEU A 45 1.02 -0.83 5.44
N ARG A 46 1.18 -0.40 6.69
CA ARG A 46 0.23 0.48 7.36
C ARG A 46 -0.02 1.75 6.54
N ILE A 47 1.05 2.43 6.10
CA ILE A 47 0.93 3.66 5.30
C ILE A 47 0.16 3.38 4.00
N ILE A 48 0.45 2.27 3.32
CA ILE A 48 -0.27 1.85 2.10
C ILE A 48 -1.75 1.63 2.39
N PHE A 49 -2.10 0.91 3.47
CA PHE A 49 -3.50 0.67 3.83
C PHE A 49 -4.24 1.95 4.23
N VAL A 50 -3.56 2.91 4.88
CA VAL A 50 -4.12 4.24 5.17
C VAL A 50 -4.39 5.01 3.89
N ALA A 51 -3.41 5.10 2.98
CA ALA A 51 -3.56 5.80 1.70
C ALA A 51 -4.70 5.21 0.84
N ARG A 52 -5.00 3.92 1.02
CA ARG A 52 -6.09 3.20 0.34
C ARG A 52 -7.44 3.25 1.06
N GLY A 53 -7.54 3.92 2.20
CA GLY A 53 -8.79 4.04 2.95
C GLY A 53 -9.25 2.76 3.68
N HIS A 54 -8.37 1.77 3.85
CA HIS A 54 -8.68 0.54 4.59
C HIS A 54 -8.70 0.79 6.12
N ARG A 55 -9.82 1.34 6.59
CA ARG A 55 -10.02 1.82 7.96
C ARG A 55 -9.82 0.82 9.10
N TYR A 56 -9.90 -0.49 8.83
CA TYR A 56 -9.76 -1.53 9.87
C TYR A 56 -8.38 -2.17 9.91
N ILE A 57 -7.70 -2.29 8.77
CA ILE A 57 -6.40 -2.98 8.70
C ILE A 57 -5.28 -2.08 9.22
N ALA A 58 -5.33 -0.79 8.89
CA ALA A 58 -4.30 0.16 9.29
C ALA A 58 -4.11 0.28 10.82
N PRO A 59 -5.16 0.42 11.66
CA PRO A 59 -4.99 0.47 13.11
C PRO A 59 -4.44 -0.82 13.71
N VAL A 60 -4.86 -1.98 13.19
CA VAL A 60 -4.39 -3.29 13.65
C VAL A 60 -2.90 -3.46 13.38
N LEU A 61 -2.44 -3.11 12.17
CA LEU A 61 -1.01 -3.13 11.84
C LEU A 61 -0.21 -2.18 12.71
N GLY A 62 -0.71 -0.96 12.95
CA GLY A 62 -0.06 0.01 13.83
C GLY A 62 0.06 -0.47 15.28
N PHE A 63 -0.93 -1.22 15.79
CA PHE A 63 -0.87 -1.83 17.11
C PHE A 63 0.24 -2.88 17.21
N PHE A 64 0.39 -3.76 16.23
CA PHE A 64 1.48 -4.73 16.22
C PHE A 64 2.85 -4.09 16.01
N GLU A 65 2.92 -3.06 15.15
CA GLU A 65 4.14 -2.30 14.89
C GLU A 65 4.71 -1.70 16.18
N ILE A 66 3.88 -1.01 16.97
CA ILE A 66 4.36 -0.39 18.22
C ILE A 66 4.78 -1.44 19.26
N LEU A 67 4.11 -2.60 19.33
CA LEU A 67 4.51 -3.69 20.24
C LEU A 67 5.89 -4.25 19.90
N ILE A 68 6.14 -4.53 18.63
CA ILE A 68 7.43 -5.07 18.17
C ILE A 68 8.52 -4.01 18.35
N TRP A 69 8.21 -2.74 18.04
CA TRP A 69 9.15 -1.64 18.20
C TRP A 69 9.55 -1.43 19.67
N LEU A 70 8.59 -1.46 20.61
CA LEU A 70 8.88 -1.38 22.05
C LEU A 70 9.77 -2.54 22.52
N PHE A 71 9.51 -3.75 22.03
CA PHE A 71 10.34 -4.91 22.34
C PHE A 71 11.77 -4.75 21.79
N ALA A 72 11.92 -4.35 20.53
CA ALA A 72 13.23 -4.14 19.90
C ALA A 72 14.02 -3.01 20.60
N MET A 73 13.37 -1.88 20.91
CA MET A 73 13.99 -0.76 21.62
C MET A 73 14.47 -1.16 23.00
N SER A 74 13.72 -1.98 23.73
CA SER A 74 14.14 -2.52 25.03
C SER A 74 15.44 -3.34 24.92
N GLN A 75 15.56 -4.17 23.88
CA GLN A 75 16.77 -4.97 23.65
C GLN A 75 17.98 -4.10 23.32
N ILE A 76 17.82 -3.04 22.52
CA ILE A 76 18.91 -2.13 22.16
C ILE A 76 19.41 -1.37 23.40
N MET A 77 18.51 -0.87 24.25
CA MET A 77 18.88 -0.16 25.47
C MET A 77 19.61 -1.04 26.47
N GLN A 78 19.33 -2.35 26.51
CA GLN A 78 20.06 -3.28 27.37
C GLN A 78 21.46 -3.64 26.82
N ASN A 79 21.69 -3.48 25.51
CA ASN A 79 22.90 -3.91 24.81
C ASN A 79 23.67 -2.75 24.14
N LEU A 80 23.65 -1.56 24.76
CA LEU A 80 24.31 -0.34 24.29
C LEU A 80 25.83 -0.46 24.09
N SER A 81 26.47 -1.46 24.71
CA SER A 81 27.92 -1.65 24.66
C SER A 81 28.42 -2.36 23.39
N ASP A 82 27.52 -2.94 22.60
CA ASP A 82 27.88 -3.69 21.39
C ASP A 82 27.60 -2.87 20.13
N TRP A 83 28.67 -2.47 19.44
CA TRP A 83 28.60 -1.75 18.18
C TRP A 83 27.87 -2.54 17.07
N ASN A 84 27.93 -3.87 17.12
CA ASN A 84 27.26 -4.73 16.13
C ASN A 84 25.74 -4.60 16.18
N CYS A 85 25.16 -4.35 17.36
CA CYS A 85 23.72 -4.14 17.51
C CYS A 85 23.24 -2.88 16.78
N PHE A 86 24.04 -1.80 16.79
CA PHE A 86 23.72 -0.57 16.06
C PHE A 86 23.80 -0.76 14.55
N ILE A 87 24.83 -1.46 14.06
CA ILE A 87 24.95 -1.79 12.64
C ILE A 87 23.76 -2.66 12.20
N ALA A 88 23.44 -3.70 12.97
CA ALA A 88 22.32 -4.58 12.70
C ALA A 88 20.98 -3.83 12.64
N PHE A 89 20.76 -2.89 13.55
CA PHE A 89 19.59 -2.02 13.53
C PHE A 89 19.51 -1.16 12.26
N ALA A 90 20.61 -0.46 11.91
CA ALA A 90 20.65 0.39 10.72
C ALA A 90 20.47 -0.42 9.41
N LEU A 91 21.06 -1.61 9.34
CA LEU A 91 20.89 -2.52 8.21
C LEU A 91 19.47 -3.07 8.14
N GLY A 92 18.87 -3.43 9.29
CA GLY A 92 17.51 -3.92 9.39
C GLY A 92 16.51 -2.87 8.90
N PHE A 93 16.69 -1.62 9.33
CA PHE A 93 15.89 -0.50 8.87
C PHE A 93 16.01 -0.26 7.36
N THR A 94 17.25 -0.24 6.84
CA THR A 94 17.51 -0.01 5.41
C THR A 94 16.91 -1.13 4.55
N LEU A 95 17.14 -2.39 4.93
CA LEU A 95 16.64 -3.54 4.17
C LEU A 95 15.12 -3.70 4.32
N GLY A 96 14.55 -3.37 5.49
CA GLY A 96 13.12 -3.31 5.71
C GLY A 96 12.42 -2.32 4.79
N ASN A 97 13.00 -1.13 4.57
CA ASN A 97 12.46 -0.16 3.61
C ASN A 97 12.51 -0.70 2.17
N TYR A 98 13.64 -1.30 1.78
CA TYR A 98 13.77 -1.91 0.46
C TYR A 98 12.74 -3.03 0.24
N LEU A 99 12.55 -3.88 1.24
CA LEU A 99 11.57 -4.96 1.21
C LEU A 99 10.13 -4.41 1.19
N GLY A 100 9.86 -3.33 1.94
CA GLY A 100 8.61 -2.61 1.93
C GLY A 100 8.24 -2.10 0.54
N ILE A 101 9.19 -1.50 -0.18
CA ILE A 101 8.99 -1.07 -1.58
C ILE A 101 8.72 -2.25 -2.51
N LEU A 102 9.41 -3.38 -2.31
CA LEU A 102 9.17 -4.58 -3.11
C LEU A 102 7.78 -5.16 -2.87
N ILE A 103 7.34 -5.19 -1.61
CA ILE A 103 6.02 -5.65 -1.21
C ILE A 103 4.93 -4.71 -1.73
N GLU A 104 5.12 -3.40 -1.66
CA GLU A 104 4.22 -2.40 -2.25
C GLU A 104 4.00 -2.68 -3.74
N LYS A 105 5.08 -2.87 -4.50
CA LYS A 105 5.03 -3.20 -5.93
C LYS A 105 4.26 -4.49 -6.19
N ARG A 106 4.45 -5.52 -5.35
CA ARG A 106 3.80 -6.84 -5.48
C ARG A 106 2.33 -6.84 -5.08
N LEU A 107 1.95 -6.03 -4.10
CA LEU A 107 0.57 -5.92 -3.63
C LEU A 107 -0.35 -5.45 -4.74
N ALA A 108 0.13 -4.53 -5.60
CA ALA A 108 -0.62 -3.95 -6.72
C ALA A 108 -2.07 -3.63 -6.31
N LEU A 109 -2.22 -3.12 -5.08
CA LEU A 109 -3.51 -2.80 -4.48
C LEU A 109 -3.96 -1.43 -4.98
N GLY A 110 -5.26 -1.30 -5.23
CA GLY A 110 -5.89 -0.07 -5.70
C GLY A 110 -6.41 -0.15 -7.12
N MET A 111 -7.04 0.95 -7.51
CA MET A 111 -7.63 1.15 -8.83
C MET A 111 -6.76 2.13 -9.62
N ALA A 112 -6.70 1.92 -10.93
CA ALA A 112 -6.04 2.80 -11.87
C ALA A 112 -7.02 3.11 -12.99
N ILE A 113 -6.96 4.34 -13.50
CA ILE A 113 -7.66 4.73 -14.71
C ILE A 113 -6.66 4.75 -15.86
N VAL A 114 -6.93 3.95 -16.89
CA VAL A 114 -6.15 3.95 -18.12
C VAL A 114 -6.87 4.83 -19.12
N ARG A 115 -6.17 5.87 -19.59
CA ARG A 115 -6.66 6.81 -20.61
C ARG A 115 -5.85 6.63 -21.87
N ILE A 116 -6.51 6.19 -22.92
CA ILE A 116 -5.91 5.91 -24.23
C ILE A 116 -6.36 7.03 -25.15
N ILE A 117 -5.43 7.72 -25.79
CA ILE A 117 -5.70 8.84 -26.70
C ILE A 117 -5.23 8.41 -28.08
N THR A 118 -6.15 8.37 -29.03
CA THR A 118 -5.86 7.93 -30.41
C THR A 118 -6.53 8.84 -31.43
N HIS A 119 -5.81 9.06 -32.54
CA HIS A 119 -6.35 9.69 -33.76
C HIS A 119 -6.98 8.67 -34.71
N ARG A 120 -6.71 7.38 -34.51
CA ARG A 120 -7.27 6.26 -35.27
C ARG A 120 -8.57 5.80 -34.63
N ASP A 121 -9.42 5.16 -35.43
CA ASP A 121 -10.66 4.56 -34.95
C ASP A 121 -10.38 3.55 -33.82
N ALA A 122 -11.01 3.77 -32.66
CA ALA A 122 -10.81 2.96 -31.46
C ALA A 122 -11.88 1.86 -31.28
N THR A 123 -12.84 1.74 -32.21
CA THR A 123 -13.95 0.75 -32.14
C THR A 123 -13.47 -0.66 -31.82
N THR A 124 -12.44 -1.15 -32.54
CA THR A 124 -11.90 -2.50 -32.33
C THR A 124 -11.36 -2.69 -30.91
N LEU A 125 -10.66 -1.70 -30.35
CA LEU A 125 -10.14 -1.74 -28.99
C LEU A 125 -11.28 -1.69 -27.96
N ILE A 126 -12.30 -0.87 -28.19
CA ILE A 126 -13.47 -0.73 -27.31
C ILE A 126 -14.23 -2.06 -27.24
N ASP A 127 -14.45 -2.72 -28.37
CA ASP A 127 -15.19 -3.98 -28.44
C ASP A 127 -14.42 -5.11 -27.73
N GLN A 128 -13.09 -5.16 -27.86
CA GLN A 128 -12.27 -6.14 -27.15
C GLN A 128 -12.24 -5.90 -25.64
N LEU A 129 -12.17 -4.64 -25.21
CA LEU A 129 -12.25 -4.30 -23.78
C LEU A 129 -13.62 -4.67 -23.20
N ARG A 130 -14.71 -4.39 -23.91
CA ARG A 130 -16.07 -4.81 -23.52
C ARG A 130 -16.23 -6.33 -23.47
N ALA A 131 -15.68 -7.04 -24.46
CA ALA A 131 -15.69 -8.51 -24.50
C ALA A 131 -14.92 -9.14 -23.34
N SER A 132 -13.97 -8.39 -22.75
CA SER A 132 -13.20 -8.79 -21.57
C SER A 132 -13.81 -8.30 -20.25
N ASP A 133 -15.09 -7.89 -20.25
CA ASP A 133 -15.84 -7.36 -19.10
C ASP A 133 -15.23 -6.10 -18.45
N PHE A 134 -14.44 -5.31 -19.20
CA PHE A 134 -13.96 -4.01 -18.71
C PHE A 134 -15.02 -2.92 -18.96
N GLY A 135 -15.26 -2.08 -17.95
CA GLY A 135 -15.98 -0.83 -18.14
C GLY A 135 -15.18 0.14 -19.01
N VAL A 136 -15.80 0.62 -20.09
CA VAL A 136 -15.16 1.54 -21.05
C VAL A 136 -16.06 2.74 -21.27
N THR A 137 -15.46 3.93 -21.15
CA THR A 137 -16.08 5.21 -21.50
C THR A 137 -15.31 5.84 -22.66
N CYS A 138 -16.03 6.31 -23.67
CA CYS A 138 -15.43 6.94 -24.85
C CYS A 138 -15.86 8.40 -24.92
N VAL A 139 -14.90 9.29 -25.16
CA VAL A 139 -15.12 10.73 -25.29
C VAL A 139 -14.45 11.20 -26.58
N GLU A 140 -15.20 11.91 -27.41
CA GLU A 140 -14.64 12.61 -28.58
C GLU A 140 -14.03 13.94 -28.15
N GLY A 141 -12.85 14.26 -28.67
CA GLY A 141 -12.13 15.48 -28.34
C GLY A 141 -11.36 16.06 -29.53
N ILE A 142 -10.72 17.21 -29.30
CA ILE A 142 -9.87 17.89 -30.27
C ILE A 142 -8.48 18.06 -29.65
N GLY A 143 -7.48 17.45 -30.27
CA GLY A 143 -6.07 17.64 -29.93
C GLY A 143 -5.40 18.66 -30.86
N SER A 144 -4.11 18.91 -30.63
CA SER A 144 -3.31 19.84 -31.44
C SER A 144 -3.22 19.45 -32.93
N ARG A 145 -3.42 18.16 -33.25
CA ARG A 145 -3.39 17.61 -34.61
C ARG A 145 -4.78 17.26 -35.16
N GLY A 146 -5.86 17.79 -34.56
CA GLY A 146 -7.24 17.56 -34.99
C GLY A 146 -8.04 16.62 -34.08
N LYS A 147 -9.08 15.99 -34.61
CA LYS A 147 -9.99 15.13 -33.84
C LYS A 147 -9.25 13.94 -33.20
N VAL A 148 -9.59 13.63 -31.96
CA VAL A 148 -9.08 12.49 -31.19
C VAL A 148 -10.24 11.78 -30.49
N GLN A 149 -10.08 10.49 -30.27
CA GLN A 149 -10.92 9.72 -29.36
C GLN A 149 -10.13 9.42 -28.09
N ILE A 150 -10.78 9.63 -26.95
CA ILE A 150 -10.25 9.35 -25.62
C ILE A 150 -11.04 8.16 -25.07
N VAL A 151 -10.37 7.03 -24.89
CA VAL A 151 -10.95 5.82 -24.30
C VAL A 151 -10.45 5.72 -22.86
N MET A 152 -11.38 5.62 -21.91
CA MET A 152 -11.11 5.59 -20.48
C MET A 152 -11.64 4.29 -19.89
N THR A 153 -10.82 3.59 -19.12
CA THR A 153 -11.24 2.39 -18.40
C THR A 153 -10.67 2.37 -16.99
N VAL A 154 -11.50 2.01 -16.02
CA VAL A 154 -11.11 1.91 -14.62
C VAL A 154 -10.87 0.45 -14.30
N VAL A 155 -9.65 0.12 -13.90
CA VAL A 155 -9.21 -1.26 -13.65
C VAL A 155 -8.47 -1.39 -12.35
N LYS A 156 -8.40 -2.62 -11.83
CA LYS A 156 -7.49 -2.93 -10.73
C LYS A 156 -6.07 -2.86 -11.24
N ARG A 157 -5.13 -2.37 -10.43
CA ARG A 157 -3.71 -2.27 -10.82
C ARG A 157 -3.12 -3.61 -11.26
N LYS A 158 -3.61 -4.73 -10.70
CA LYS A 158 -3.27 -6.11 -11.11
C LYS A 158 -3.63 -6.46 -12.56
N GLN A 159 -4.62 -5.79 -13.15
CA GLN A 159 -5.11 -6.02 -14.51
C GLN A 159 -4.45 -5.07 -15.53
N LEU A 160 -3.59 -4.14 -15.11
CA LEU A 160 -2.89 -3.25 -16.03
C LEU A 160 -2.08 -4.00 -17.11
N PRO A 161 -1.33 -5.09 -16.80
CA PRO A 161 -0.60 -5.81 -17.84
C PRO A 161 -1.51 -6.41 -18.92
N GLU A 162 -2.72 -6.85 -18.55
CA GLU A 162 -3.72 -7.39 -19.49
C GLU A 162 -4.23 -6.30 -20.44
N ILE A 163 -4.52 -5.10 -19.91
CA ILE A 163 -4.93 -3.95 -20.73
C ILE A 163 -3.80 -3.45 -21.63
N VAL A 164 -2.57 -3.34 -21.10
CA VAL A 164 -1.42 -2.89 -21.90
C VAL A 164 -1.17 -3.86 -23.06
N GLY A 165 -1.26 -5.17 -22.82
CA GLY A 165 -1.15 -6.17 -23.89
C GLY A 165 -2.23 -6.03 -24.97
N LEU A 166 -3.48 -5.74 -24.59
CA LEU A 166 -4.56 -5.46 -25.55
C LEU A 166 -4.29 -4.19 -26.37
N ILE A 167 -3.82 -3.12 -25.72
CA ILE A 167 -3.48 -1.86 -26.41
C ILE A 167 -2.35 -2.09 -27.41
N GLU A 168 -1.27 -2.77 -27.03
CA GLU A 168 -0.13 -3.03 -27.90
C GLU A 168 -0.48 -3.92 -29.10
N THR A 169 -1.41 -4.88 -28.90
CA THR A 169 -1.86 -5.80 -29.96
C THR A 169 -2.74 -5.09 -31.00
N HIS A 170 -3.72 -4.30 -30.55
CA HIS A 170 -4.70 -3.68 -31.45
C HIS A 170 -4.27 -2.30 -31.96
N HIS A 171 -3.50 -1.56 -31.17
CA HIS A 171 -3.06 -0.20 -31.47
C HIS A 171 -1.58 0.01 -31.11
N PRO A 172 -0.63 -0.58 -31.87
CA PRO A 172 0.79 -0.37 -31.65
C PRO A 172 1.14 1.11 -31.82
N GLY A 173 1.79 1.67 -30.80
CA GLY A 173 2.19 3.08 -30.74
C GLY A 173 1.08 4.05 -30.28
N ALA A 174 -0.04 3.56 -29.74
CA ALA A 174 -1.02 4.42 -29.09
C ALA A 174 -0.45 5.05 -27.80
N PHE A 175 -0.77 6.32 -27.59
CA PHE A 175 -0.45 7.01 -26.36
C PHE A 175 -1.47 6.64 -25.29
N TYR A 176 -1.01 6.10 -24.17
CA TYR A 176 -1.84 5.86 -23.00
C TYR A 176 -1.21 6.43 -21.73
N ALA A 177 -2.06 6.90 -20.82
CA ALA A 177 -1.70 7.37 -19.49
C ALA A 177 -2.40 6.51 -18.45
N VAL A 178 -1.70 6.25 -17.34
CA VAL A 178 -2.25 5.50 -16.21
C VAL A 178 -2.26 6.42 -15.00
N ASP A 179 -3.44 6.85 -14.56
CA ASP A 179 -3.58 7.65 -13.35
C ASP A 179 -4.07 6.77 -12.19
N GLU A 180 -3.65 7.11 -10.99
CA GLU A 180 -4.05 6.41 -9.78
C GLU A 180 -5.39 6.94 -9.26
N LEU A 181 -6.32 6.04 -8.94
CA LEU A 181 -7.65 6.41 -8.47
C LEU A 181 -7.77 6.13 -6.97
N ALA A 182 -8.08 7.18 -6.19
CA ALA A 182 -8.19 7.07 -4.73
C ALA A 182 -9.40 6.24 -4.28
N SER A 183 -10.54 6.38 -4.94
CA SER A 183 -11.74 5.58 -4.70
C SER A 183 -12.65 5.54 -5.92
N ALA A 184 -13.44 4.47 -6.05
CA ALA A 184 -14.52 4.35 -7.02
C ALA A 184 -15.74 3.78 -6.28
N SER A 185 -16.89 4.44 -6.40
CA SER A 185 -18.12 4.03 -5.71
C SER A 185 -18.76 2.82 -6.40
N GLU A 186 -18.86 2.83 -7.73
CA GLU A 186 -19.49 1.78 -8.56
C GLU A 186 -18.88 1.76 -9.98
N GLY A 187 -18.92 0.60 -10.65
CA GLY A 187 -18.41 0.42 -12.02
C GLY A 187 -18.51 -1.01 -12.53
N VAL A 188 -18.40 -1.20 -13.84
CA VAL A 188 -18.27 -2.54 -14.48
C VAL A 188 -16.81 -2.96 -14.39
N PHE A 189 -16.53 -3.95 -13.56
CA PHE A 189 -15.19 -4.51 -13.39
C PHE A 189 -15.20 -5.99 -13.81
N PRO A 190 -14.13 -6.51 -14.42
CA PRO A 190 -14.09 -7.91 -14.81
C PRO A 190 -14.24 -8.81 -13.60
N ALA A 191 -15.02 -9.88 -13.76
CA ALA A 191 -15.13 -10.92 -12.76
C ALA A 191 -13.74 -11.47 -12.44
N ALA A 192 -13.39 -11.58 -11.16
CA ALA A 192 -12.10 -12.15 -10.76
C ALA A 192 -11.99 -13.58 -11.31
N LYS A 193 -11.00 -13.85 -12.17
CA LYS A 193 -10.67 -15.20 -12.64
C LYS A 193 -10.48 -16.10 -11.41
N LYS A 194 -11.43 -17.03 -11.16
CA LYS A 194 -11.34 -18.02 -10.08
C LYS A 194 -10.14 -18.94 -10.36
N GLY A 195 -9.04 -18.72 -9.65
CA GLY A 195 -8.03 -19.78 -9.47
C GLY A 195 -8.65 -20.96 -8.69
N PRO A 196 -8.09 -22.18 -8.81
CA PRO A 196 -8.62 -23.35 -8.10
C PRO A 196 -8.50 -23.09 -6.59
N GLY A 197 -9.66 -22.96 -5.96
CA GLY A 197 -9.78 -22.51 -4.58
C GLY A 197 -9.50 -23.62 -3.56
N ILE A 198 -8.65 -23.31 -2.60
CA ILE A 198 -8.71 -23.90 -1.25
C ILE A 198 -8.67 -22.73 -0.26
N LEU A 199 -9.85 -22.29 0.20
CA LEU A 199 -10.01 -21.77 1.56
C LEU A 199 -11.50 -21.76 1.94
N PRO A 200 -11.90 -22.28 3.11
CA PRO A 200 -13.28 -22.29 3.53
C PRO A 200 -13.68 -21.03 4.32
N LEU A 201 -14.95 -20.67 4.10
CA LEU A 201 -15.92 -19.99 4.97
C LEU A 201 -16.04 -18.44 5.00
N PRO A 202 -17.30 -17.93 4.99
CA PRO A 202 -17.61 -16.52 4.89
C PRO A 202 -17.79 -15.88 6.28
N ILE A 203 -16.87 -15.00 6.67
CA ILE A 203 -17.05 -14.11 7.84
C ILE A 203 -18.02 -12.95 7.51
N SER A 204 -18.45 -12.80 6.25
CA SER A 204 -19.28 -11.69 5.79
C SER A 204 -20.72 -11.67 6.33
N LYS A 205 -21.22 -12.76 6.93
CA LYS A 205 -22.57 -12.78 7.53
C LYS A 205 -22.69 -12.14 8.90
N LEU A 206 -21.60 -11.72 9.55
CA LEU A 206 -21.67 -11.06 10.86
C LEU A 206 -21.81 -9.53 10.82
N ILE A 207 -21.63 -8.88 9.66
CA ILE A 207 -21.55 -7.41 9.58
C ILE A 207 -22.83 -6.78 8.99
N SER A 208 -23.77 -7.56 8.48
CA SER A 208 -25.01 -7.04 7.87
C SER A 208 -26.10 -6.61 8.86
N PHE A 209 -25.89 -6.68 10.18
CA PHE A 209 -26.96 -6.43 11.16
C PHE A 209 -26.94 -5.04 11.83
N GLN A 210 -26.09 -4.10 11.40
CA GLN A 210 -25.96 -2.81 12.10
C GLN A 210 -26.04 -1.55 11.22
N PHE A 211 -26.66 -1.66 10.05
CA PHE A 211 -26.92 -0.51 9.18
C PHE A 211 -28.38 -0.46 8.68
N ALA A 212 -29.32 -0.76 9.57
CA ALA A 212 -30.74 -0.55 9.35
C ALA A 212 -31.33 0.24 10.52
N ARG A 213 -31.16 1.58 10.50
CA ARG A 213 -32.14 2.58 10.98
C ARG A 213 -31.56 4.00 10.94
N SER A 214 -31.98 4.75 9.93
CA SER A 214 -32.29 6.17 10.08
C SER A 214 -33.28 6.56 8.97
N PRO A 215 -34.59 6.64 9.28
CA PRO A 215 -35.58 7.24 8.38
C PRO A 215 -35.80 8.71 8.80
N LEU A 216 -35.32 9.66 7.99
CA LEU A 216 -35.69 11.09 7.99
C LEU A 216 -34.92 11.71 6.82
N ALA A 217 -35.48 12.48 5.88
CA ALA A 217 -36.81 13.00 5.72
C ALA A 217 -36.99 13.37 4.24
N ALA A 218 -38.21 13.23 3.75
CA ALA A 218 -38.65 13.78 2.48
C ALA A 218 -38.52 15.31 2.46
N MET A 219 -38.02 15.87 1.35
CA MET A 219 -38.29 17.25 0.98
C MET A 219 -38.41 17.30 -0.55
N GLN A 220 -39.63 17.54 -1.04
CA GLN A 220 -39.95 17.64 -2.47
C GLN A 220 -39.40 18.94 -3.08
N PRO A 221 -39.14 18.98 -4.40
CA PRO A 221 -38.76 20.20 -5.09
C PRO A 221 -39.99 21.10 -5.29
N GLY A 222 -39.90 22.34 -4.79
CA GLY A 222 -40.87 23.39 -5.04
C GLY A 222 -40.77 23.92 -6.46
N ASP A 223 -41.90 23.87 -7.15
CA ASP A 223 -42.23 24.56 -8.40
C ASP A 223 -42.09 26.08 -8.21
N THR A 224 -41.33 26.75 -9.08
CA THR A 224 -41.48 28.19 -9.32
C THR A 224 -41.55 28.45 -10.82
N ARG A 225 -42.68 28.09 -11.41
CA ARG A 225 -43.23 28.77 -12.58
C ARG A 225 -43.76 30.15 -12.17
N GLY A 226 -43.24 31.18 -12.85
CA GLY A 226 -43.91 32.44 -13.16
C GLY A 226 -44.10 33.45 -12.03
N ILE A 227 -43.29 34.51 -12.03
CA ILE A 227 -43.75 35.90 -11.91
C ILE A 227 -42.81 36.77 -12.78
N ASP A 228 -43.43 37.39 -13.78
CA ASP A 228 -43.15 38.68 -14.45
C ASP A 228 -41.85 39.45 -14.15
#